data_AF-A0A2H3L2T6-F1
#
_entry.id   AF-A0A2H3L2T6-F1
#
_cell.length_a   1.000
_cell.length_b   1.000
_cell.length_c   1.000
_cell.angle_alpha   90.00
_cell.angle_beta   90.00
_cell.angle_gamma   90.00
#
_symmetry.space_group_name_H-M   'P 1'
#
loop_
_entity.id
_entity.type
_entity.pdbx_description
1 polymer ?
#
loop_
_entity_poly.entity_id
_entity_poly.type
_entity_poly.pdbx_seq_one_letter_code
_entity_poly.pdbx_strand_id
1 'polypeptide(L)'
;MALLRQLKRIFWATTKRTAERRYEKVLALREVYVAAQPEVAPVFTSLEHHWPKLVNAIESERIPLTNNTTELVIRRFAQHYQNFCGFHSIETAERYLVVFEWCYRLTPFTHDAQQRIRGKCPLELAGYDVSTLPMAQLCRGQLLGWPPEGLADVVPKP
;
A
#
# COMPACT_ATOMS: atom_id res chain seq x y z
N MET A 1 -15.09 -1.51 -20.06
CA MET A 1 -15.79 -0.65 -19.06
C MET A 1 -16.82 -1.38 -18.18
N ALA A 2 -17.50 -2.45 -18.63
CA ALA A 2 -18.49 -3.17 -17.81
C ALA A 2 -17.85 -4.04 -16.71
N LEU A 3 -16.86 -4.86 -17.05
CA LEU A 3 -16.16 -5.75 -16.11
C LEU A 3 -15.53 -5.00 -14.93
N LEU A 4 -14.81 -3.91 -15.18
CA LEU A 4 -14.20 -3.08 -14.13
C LEU A 4 -15.24 -2.58 -13.11
N ARG A 5 -16.44 -2.19 -13.56
CA ARG A 5 -17.52 -1.77 -12.65
C ARG A 5 -18.04 -2.95 -11.82
N GLN A 6 -18.12 -4.15 -12.39
CA GLN A 6 -18.53 -5.34 -11.65
C GLN A 6 -17.48 -5.74 -10.60
N LEU A 7 -16.18 -5.68 -10.94
CA LEU A 7 -15.07 -5.89 -10.01
C LEU A 7 -15.11 -4.88 -8.86
N LYS A 8 -15.24 -3.58 -9.14
CA LYS A 8 -15.37 -2.54 -8.11
C LYS A 8 -16.54 -2.80 -7.17
N ARG A 9 -17.68 -3.28 -7.70
CA ARG A 9 -18.86 -3.60 -6.90
C ARG A 9 -18.61 -4.74 -5.91
N ILE A 10 -17.68 -5.66 -6.15
CA ILE A 10 -17.31 -6.68 -5.16
C ILE A 10 -16.75 -5.98 -3.92
N PHE A 11 -15.78 -5.09 -4.10
CA PHE A 11 -15.07 -4.40 -3.02
C PHE A 11 -15.84 -3.24 -2.40
N TRP A 12 -16.91 -2.76 -3.04
CA TRP A 12 -17.88 -1.83 -2.45
C TRP A 12 -19.00 -2.52 -1.67
N ALA A 13 -18.96 -3.85 -1.54
CA ALA A 13 -19.91 -4.54 -0.68
C ALA A 13 -19.63 -4.20 0.78
N THR A 14 -20.67 -3.87 1.54
CA THR A 14 -20.56 -3.64 2.99
C THR A 14 -20.34 -4.93 3.75
N THR A 15 -20.84 -6.06 3.23
CA THR A 15 -20.76 -7.36 3.90
C THR A 15 -20.02 -8.40 3.07
N LYS A 16 -19.30 -9.31 3.74
CA LYS A 16 -18.63 -10.44 3.07
C LYS A 16 -19.61 -11.29 2.28
N ARG A 17 -20.81 -11.54 2.83
CA ARG A 17 -21.89 -12.28 2.14
C ARG A 17 -22.27 -11.64 0.81
N THR A 18 -22.43 -10.32 0.78
CA THR A 18 -22.75 -9.59 -0.46
C THR A 18 -21.56 -9.60 -1.42
N ALA A 19 -20.33 -9.53 -0.92
CA ALA A 19 -19.13 -9.59 -1.74
C ALA A 19 -18.98 -10.95 -2.42
N GLU A 20 -19.16 -12.05 -1.69
CA GLU A 20 -19.09 -13.42 -2.20
C GLU A 20 -20.07 -13.63 -3.35
N ARG A 21 -21.34 -13.26 -3.16
CA ARG A 21 -22.35 -13.35 -4.21
C ARG A 21 -22.00 -12.52 -5.45
N ARG A 22 -21.31 -11.39 -5.29
CA ARG A 22 -20.87 -10.54 -6.41
C ARG A 22 -19.64 -11.15 -7.09
N TYR A 23 -18.73 -11.73 -6.33
CA TYR A 23 -17.56 -12.46 -6.81
C TYR A 23 -17.96 -13.65 -7.67
N GLU A 24 -18.85 -14.52 -7.18
CA GLU A 24 -19.38 -15.66 -7.93
C GLU A 24 -20.01 -15.22 -9.26
N LYS A 25 -20.81 -14.14 -9.22
CA LYS A 25 -21.42 -13.56 -10.43
C LYS A 25 -20.39 -13.04 -11.42
N VAL A 26 -19.27 -12.52 -10.96
CA VAL A 26 -18.19 -12.07 -11.84
C VAL A 26 -17.48 -13.28 -12.46
N LEU A 27 -17.15 -14.31 -11.66
CA LEU A 27 -16.52 -15.52 -12.19
C LEU A 27 -17.38 -16.26 -13.20
N ALA A 28 -18.70 -16.29 -13.01
CA ALA A 28 -19.62 -16.87 -13.99
C ALA A 28 -19.57 -16.19 -15.37
N LEU A 29 -19.01 -14.98 -15.47
CA LEU A 29 -18.84 -14.26 -16.74
C LEU A 29 -17.48 -14.54 -17.41
N ARG A 30 -16.60 -15.32 -16.78
CA ARG A 30 -15.23 -15.57 -17.25
C ARG A 30 -15.20 -16.07 -18.68
N GLU A 31 -15.96 -17.12 -19.00
CA GLU A 31 -15.98 -17.72 -20.35
C GLU A 31 -16.38 -16.70 -21.41
N VAL A 32 -17.43 -15.92 -21.14
CA VAL A 32 -17.94 -14.88 -22.06
C VAL A 32 -16.90 -13.79 -22.30
N TYR A 33 -16.24 -13.29 -21.25
CA TYR A 33 -15.23 -12.24 -21.40
C TYR A 33 -13.94 -12.76 -22.04
N VAL A 34 -13.49 -13.96 -21.70
CA VAL A 34 -12.26 -14.53 -22.25
C VAL A 34 -12.42 -14.92 -23.71
N ALA A 35 -13.61 -15.40 -24.12
CA ALA A 35 -13.92 -15.66 -25.51
C ALA A 35 -13.90 -14.38 -26.36
N ALA A 36 -14.42 -13.27 -25.83
CA ALA A 36 -14.41 -11.99 -26.51
C ALA A 36 -13.04 -11.28 -26.46
N GLN A 37 -12.30 -11.44 -25.37
CA GLN A 37 -11.08 -10.69 -25.08
C GLN A 37 -10.12 -11.58 -24.25
N PRO A 38 -9.30 -12.41 -24.91
CA PRO A 38 -8.43 -13.38 -24.23
C PRO A 38 -7.46 -12.76 -23.22
N GLU A 39 -7.00 -11.52 -23.44
CA GLU A 39 -6.09 -10.79 -22.54
C GLU A 39 -6.68 -10.49 -21.16
N VAL A 40 -7.98 -10.70 -20.95
CA VAL A 40 -8.65 -10.53 -19.66
C VAL A 40 -8.56 -11.78 -18.80
N ALA A 41 -8.19 -12.95 -19.35
CA ALA A 41 -8.05 -14.19 -18.59
C ALA A 41 -7.18 -14.06 -17.33
N PRO A 42 -6.01 -13.38 -17.36
CA PRO A 42 -5.19 -13.17 -16.16
C PRO A 42 -5.91 -12.41 -15.04
N VAL A 43 -6.87 -11.53 -15.36
CA VAL A 43 -7.63 -10.79 -14.35
C VAL A 43 -8.51 -11.74 -13.54
N PHE A 44 -9.19 -12.68 -14.20
CA PHE A 44 -9.99 -13.71 -13.52
C PHE A 44 -9.11 -14.64 -12.70
N THR A 45 -8.01 -15.14 -13.28
CA THR A 45 -7.05 -16.00 -12.57
C THR A 45 -6.50 -15.31 -11.32
N SER A 46 -6.11 -14.04 -11.43
CA SER A 46 -5.60 -13.24 -10.31
C SER A 46 -6.68 -13.02 -9.25
N LEU A 47 -7.91 -12.68 -9.65
CA LEU A 47 -9.02 -12.51 -8.72
C LEU A 47 -9.31 -13.81 -7.95
N GLU A 48 -9.40 -14.94 -8.64
CA GLU A 48 -9.63 -16.26 -8.03
C GLU A 48 -8.52 -16.62 -7.04
N HIS A 49 -7.26 -16.46 -7.45
CA HIS A 49 -6.10 -16.80 -6.63
C HIS A 49 -6.00 -15.95 -5.36
N HIS A 50 -6.31 -14.66 -5.45
CA HIS A 50 -6.18 -13.74 -4.31
C HIS A 50 -7.46 -13.58 -3.48
N TRP A 51 -8.61 -14.09 -3.96
CA TRP A 51 -9.90 -13.92 -3.29
C TRP A 51 -9.89 -14.26 -1.78
N PRO A 52 -9.30 -15.41 -1.34
CA PRO A 52 -9.28 -15.77 0.08
C PRO A 52 -8.57 -14.74 0.97
N LYS A 53 -7.64 -13.97 0.40
CA LYS A 53 -6.94 -12.87 1.10
C LYS A 53 -7.72 -11.57 1.02
N LEU A 54 -8.25 -11.25 -0.16
CA LEU A 54 -8.93 -9.98 -0.44
C LEU A 54 -10.25 -9.83 0.33
N VAL A 55 -11.02 -10.91 0.50
CA VAL A 55 -12.30 -10.87 1.22
C VAL A 55 -12.15 -10.45 2.69
N ASN A 56 -10.96 -10.63 3.28
CA ASN A 56 -10.70 -10.24 4.67
C ASN A 56 -10.67 -8.72 4.90
N ALA A 57 -10.49 -7.92 3.84
CA ALA A 57 -10.57 -6.47 3.95
C ALA A 57 -12.02 -5.97 4.06
N ILE A 58 -13.00 -6.77 3.64
CA ILE A 58 -14.43 -6.43 3.69
C ILE A 58 -14.92 -6.62 5.13
N GLU A 59 -15.68 -5.65 5.65
CA GLU A 59 -16.08 -5.56 7.08
C GLU A 59 -14.90 -5.34 8.05
N SER A 60 -13.69 -5.09 7.56
CA SER A 60 -12.53 -4.82 8.42
C SER A 60 -12.36 -3.33 8.67
N GLU A 61 -12.32 -2.94 9.93
CA GLU A 61 -11.93 -1.57 10.33
C GLU A 61 -10.41 -1.35 10.24
N ARG A 62 -9.62 -2.44 10.24
CA ARG A 62 -8.15 -2.40 10.30
C ARG A 62 -7.50 -2.43 8.92
N ILE A 63 -8.10 -3.16 7.97
CA ILE A 63 -7.54 -3.37 6.65
C ILE A 63 -8.26 -2.44 5.67
N PRO A 64 -7.62 -1.39 5.16
CA PRO A 64 -8.25 -0.50 4.21
C PRO A 64 -8.49 -1.19 2.86
N LEU A 65 -9.67 -0.95 2.27
CA LEU A 65 -10.03 -1.41 0.92
C LEU A 65 -9.42 -0.56 -0.20
N THR A 66 -8.80 0.57 0.15
CA THR A 66 -8.20 1.50 -0.80
C THR A 66 -6.69 1.45 -0.71
N ASN A 67 -6.04 1.51 -1.86
CA ASN A 67 -4.59 1.61 -1.98
C ASN A 67 -4.06 3.05 -1.90
N ASN A 68 -4.91 4.05 -1.63
CA ASN A 68 -4.57 5.47 -1.63
C ASN A 68 -3.29 5.80 -0.84
N THR A 69 -3.14 5.23 0.36
CA THR A 69 -1.95 5.46 1.20
C THR A 69 -0.69 4.87 0.54
N THR A 70 -0.78 3.64 0.01
CA THR A 70 0.31 2.99 -0.70
C THR A 70 0.70 3.76 -1.96
N GLU A 71 -0.27 4.15 -2.77
CA GLU A 71 -0.04 4.97 -3.98
C GLU A 71 0.60 6.31 -3.64
N LEU A 72 0.19 6.94 -2.53
CA LEU A 72 0.78 8.20 -2.06
C LEU A 72 2.27 8.02 -1.73
N VAL A 73 2.64 6.97 -1.00
CA VAL A 73 4.05 6.68 -0.66
C VAL A 73 4.86 6.42 -1.93
N ILE A 74 4.36 5.55 -2.83
CA ILE A 74 5.02 5.23 -4.10
C ILE A 74 5.22 6.48 -4.94
N ARG A 75 4.19 7.33 -5.06
CA ARG A 75 4.28 8.58 -5.81
C ARG A 75 5.31 9.54 -5.20
N ARG A 76 5.38 9.62 -3.88
CA ARG A 76 6.38 10.48 -3.19
C ARG A 76 7.79 9.96 -3.40
N PHE A 77 7.98 8.64 -3.34
CA PHE A 77 9.24 8.00 -3.71
C PHE A 77 9.62 8.35 -5.15
N ALA A 78 8.72 8.07 -6.11
CA ALA A 78 8.96 8.36 -7.52
C ALA A 78 9.28 9.84 -7.77
N GLN A 79 8.55 10.77 -7.13
CA GLN A 79 8.80 12.21 -7.24
C GLN A 79 10.20 12.60 -6.73
N HIS A 80 10.63 12.03 -5.59
CA HIS A 80 11.94 12.34 -5.01
C HIS A 80 13.10 11.82 -5.88
N TYR A 81 12.90 10.67 -6.53
CA TYR A 81 13.94 10.00 -7.31
C TYR A 81 13.79 10.17 -8.82
N GLN A 82 12.84 10.97 -9.31
CA GLN A 82 12.64 11.20 -10.75
C GLN A 82 13.88 11.78 -11.43
N ASN A 83 14.69 12.53 -10.69
CA ASN A 83 15.93 13.17 -11.18
C ASN A 83 17.20 12.34 -10.92
N PHE A 84 17.08 11.14 -10.34
CA PHE A 84 18.22 10.25 -10.13
C PHE A 84 18.46 9.37 -11.36
N CYS A 85 19.71 9.21 -11.78
CA CYS A 85 20.12 8.33 -12.90
C CYS A 85 20.02 6.82 -12.57
N GLY A 86 19.12 6.44 -11.67
CA GLY A 86 19.01 5.08 -11.13
C GLY A 86 19.99 4.78 -10.01
N PHE A 87 19.94 3.55 -9.50
CA PHE A 87 20.83 3.06 -8.45
C PHE A 87 21.97 2.25 -9.08
N HIS A 88 23.19 2.41 -8.55
CA HIS A 88 24.37 1.68 -9.04
C HIS A 88 24.39 0.20 -8.65
N SER A 89 23.68 -0.17 -7.57
CA SER A 89 23.55 -1.55 -7.08
C SER A 89 22.31 -1.72 -6.21
N ILE A 90 21.92 -2.97 -5.93
CA ILE A 90 20.82 -3.30 -5.01
C ILE A 90 21.12 -2.76 -3.60
N GLU A 91 22.34 -2.97 -3.10
CA GLU A 91 22.79 -2.44 -1.80
C GLU A 91 22.65 -0.92 -1.71
N THR A 92 22.99 -0.22 -2.80
CA THR A 92 22.81 1.23 -2.87
C THR A 92 21.33 1.58 -2.80
N ALA A 93 20.48 0.90 -3.56
CA ALA A 93 19.03 1.10 -3.54
C ALA A 93 18.42 0.89 -2.14
N GLU A 94 18.86 -0.14 -1.41
CA GLU A 94 18.42 -0.41 -0.03
C GLU A 94 18.78 0.76 0.91
N ARG A 95 20.00 1.27 0.84
CA ARG A 95 20.41 2.46 1.63
C ARG A 95 19.57 3.69 1.31
N TYR A 96 19.25 3.89 0.03
CA TYR A 96 18.36 4.98 -0.39
C TYR A 96 16.95 4.81 0.13
N LEU A 97 16.40 3.59 0.14
CA LEU A 97 15.07 3.33 0.71
C LEU A 97 15.01 3.66 2.20
N VAL A 98 16.05 3.33 2.96
CA VAL A 98 16.15 3.69 4.38
C VAL A 98 16.11 5.22 4.53
N VAL A 99 16.98 5.94 3.82
CA VAL A 99 17.02 7.41 3.90
C VAL A 99 15.67 8.03 3.46
N PHE A 100 15.06 7.49 2.40
CA PHE A 100 13.74 7.91 1.95
C PHE A 100 12.68 7.73 3.03
N GLU A 101 12.65 6.58 3.70
CA GLU A 101 11.69 6.30 4.77
C GLU A 101 11.81 7.34 5.90
N TRP A 102 13.04 7.66 6.31
CA TRP A 102 13.33 8.72 7.28
C TRP A 102 12.81 10.09 6.82
N CYS A 103 13.23 10.52 5.63
CA CYS A 103 12.84 11.80 5.07
C CYS A 103 11.31 11.89 4.92
N TYR A 104 10.68 10.86 4.37
CA TYR A 104 9.24 10.81 4.17
C TYR A 104 8.48 10.92 5.50
N ARG A 105 8.88 10.17 6.53
CA ARG A 105 8.21 10.15 7.85
C ARG A 105 8.28 11.48 8.59
N LEU A 106 9.35 12.25 8.38
CA LEU A 106 9.62 13.50 9.08
C LEU A 106 9.29 14.76 8.26
N THR A 107 9.14 14.65 6.94
CA THR A 107 8.85 15.81 6.09
C THR A 107 7.36 16.15 6.10
N PRO A 108 6.98 17.40 6.47
CA PRO A 108 5.60 17.84 6.41
C PRO A 108 5.02 17.84 4.99
N PHE A 109 3.72 17.56 4.87
CA PHE A 109 3.03 17.72 3.61
C PHE A 109 2.96 19.19 3.18
N THR A 110 3.14 19.43 1.87
CA THR A 110 3.14 20.78 1.26
C THR A 110 1.85 21.56 1.52
N HIS A 111 1.91 22.88 1.35
CA HIS A 111 0.76 23.76 1.50
C HIS A 111 -0.40 23.45 0.55
N ASP A 112 -0.16 22.81 -0.58
CA ASP A 112 -1.22 22.40 -1.51
C ASP A 112 -1.96 21.12 -1.08
N ALA A 113 -1.50 20.46 -0.02
CA ALA A 113 -2.16 19.27 0.51
C ALA A 113 -3.54 19.59 1.12
N GLN A 114 -4.38 18.55 1.23
CA GLN A 114 -5.69 18.63 1.89
C GLN A 114 -5.55 19.22 3.30
N GLN A 115 -6.51 20.05 3.70
CA GLN A 115 -6.44 20.82 4.95
C GLN A 115 -6.18 19.96 6.20
N ARG A 116 -6.67 18.72 6.22
CA ARG A 116 -6.47 17.78 7.33
C ARG A 116 -5.00 17.38 7.54
N ILE A 117 -4.20 17.30 6.47
CA ILE A 117 -2.83 16.76 6.51
C ILE A 117 -1.76 17.83 6.22
N ARG A 118 -2.17 18.99 5.73
CA ARG A 118 -1.28 20.11 5.38
C ARG A 118 -0.39 20.51 6.55
N GLY A 119 0.90 20.68 6.29
CA GLY A 119 1.87 21.13 7.29
C GLY A 119 2.19 20.10 8.38
N LYS A 120 1.61 18.88 8.31
CA LYS A 120 1.93 17.77 9.20
C LYS A 120 2.80 16.76 8.47
N CYS A 121 3.74 16.12 9.15
CA CYS A 121 4.45 14.95 8.62
C CYS A 121 3.71 13.64 8.95
N PRO A 122 4.03 12.51 8.29
CA PRO A 122 3.40 11.23 8.57
C PRO A 122 3.47 10.79 10.04
N LEU A 123 4.55 11.08 10.76
CA LEU A 123 4.64 10.74 12.19
C LEU A 123 3.68 11.57 13.06
N GLU A 124 3.54 12.86 12.78
CA GLU A 124 2.54 13.70 13.47
C GLU A 124 1.11 13.23 13.19
N LEU A 125 0.82 12.77 11.96
CA LEU A 125 -0.48 12.19 11.63
C LEU A 125 -0.74 10.87 12.34
N ALA A 126 0.30 10.11 12.67
CA ALA A 126 0.21 8.90 13.48
C ALA A 126 0.11 9.20 14.99
N GLY A 127 0.19 10.47 15.40
CA GLY A 127 0.05 10.92 16.77
C GLY A 127 1.35 11.07 17.55
N TYR A 128 2.51 10.98 16.90
CA TYR A 128 3.80 11.23 17.55
C TYR A 128 4.06 12.73 17.69
N ASP A 129 4.61 13.13 18.84
CA ASP A 129 5.17 14.47 19.01
C ASP A 129 6.60 14.51 18.45
N VAL A 130 6.72 14.92 17.20
CA VAL A 130 8.00 14.98 16.49
C VAL A 130 9.00 15.95 17.12
N SER A 131 8.53 16.98 17.84
CA SER A 131 9.41 17.96 18.48
C SER A 131 10.21 17.36 19.65
N THR A 132 9.71 16.28 20.24
CA THR A 132 10.34 15.59 21.38
C THR A 132 11.18 14.39 20.97
N LEU A 133 11.24 14.06 19.67
CA LEU A 133 11.98 12.90 19.20
C LEU A 133 13.49 13.07 19.43
N PRO A 134 14.15 12.15 20.15
CA PRO A 134 15.60 12.20 20.36
C PRO A 134 16.33 11.81 19.06
N MET A 135 16.49 12.78 18.16
CA MET A 135 17.10 12.61 16.84
C MET A 135 18.47 11.94 16.89
N ALA A 136 19.27 12.24 17.92
CA ALA A 136 20.58 11.59 18.11
C ALA A 136 20.46 10.08 18.38
N GLN A 137 19.44 9.62 19.09
CA GLN A 137 19.20 8.19 19.36
C GLN A 137 18.57 7.52 18.15
N LEU A 138 17.68 8.22 17.44
CA LEU A 138 17.09 7.79 16.18
C LEU A 138 18.15 7.54 15.10
N CYS A 139 19.06 8.49 14.87
CA CYS A 139 20.16 8.35 13.91
C CYS A 139 21.18 7.28 14.31
N ARG A 140 21.26 6.93 15.60
CA ARG A 140 22.06 5.80 16.12
C ARG A 140 21.31 4.46 16.08
N GLY A 141 20.06 4.44 15.60
CA GLY A 141 19.23 3.24 15.52
C GLY A 141 18.64 2.76 16.85
N GLN A 142 18.67 3.59 17.90
CA GLN A 142 18.40 3.16 19.28
C GLN A 142 16.94 3.39 19.75
N LEU A 143 16.15 4.25 19.07
CA LEU A 143 14.85 4.67 19.61
C LEU A 143 13.63 3.90 19.08
N LEU A 144 13.69 3.30 17.89
CA LEU A 144 12.51 2.61 17.33
C LEU A 144 12.29 1.20 17.89
N GLY A 145 13.10 0.77 18.87
CA GLY A 145 12.94 -0.53 19.53
C GLY A 145 12.94 -1.71 18.56
N TRP A 146 13.58 -1.56 17.40
CA TRP A 146 13.67 -2.63 16.42
C TRP A 146 14.92 -3.46 16.75
N PRO A 147 14.79 -4.66 17.34
CA PRO A 147 15.94 -5.55 17.42
C PRO A 147 16.29 -5.94 15.98
N PRO A 148 17.56 -5.89 15.57
CA PRO A 148 17.95 -6.31 14.22
C PRO A 148 17.49 -7.75 13.90
N GLU A 149 17.34 -8.61 14.93
CA GLU A 149 16.78 -9.96 14.78
C GLU A 149 15.25 -9.97 14.52
N GLY A 150 14.49 -9.00 15.03
CA GLY A 150 13.02 -8.98 14.97
C GLY A 150 12.46 -8.63 13.60
N LEU A 151 13.23 -8.01 12.70
CA LEU A 151 12.82 -7.76 11.30
C LEU A 151 12.72 -9.05 10.48
N ALA A 152 13.48 -10.09 10.85
CA ALA A 152 13.51 -11.37 10.14
C ALA A 152 12.30 -12.27 10.44
N ASP A 153 11.61 -12.06 11.56
CA ASP A 153 10.44 -12.85 11.98
C ASP A 153 9.10 -12.27 11.48
N VAL A 154 9.06 -10.99 11.09
CA VAL A 154 7.85 -10.34 10.55
C VAL A 154 7.76 -10.44 9.02
N VAL A 155 8.84 -10.86 8.36
CA VAL A 155 8.86 -11.15 6.93
C VAL A 155 8.58 -12.65 6.76
N PRO A 156 7.51 -13.05 6.06
CA PRO A 156 7.30 -14.46 5.74
C PRO A 156 8.50 -14.96 4.94
N LYS A 157 9.20 -15.97 5.45
CA LYS A 157 10.24 -16.68 4.70
C LYS A 157 9.56 -17.40 3.51
N PRO A 158 10.21 -17.45 2.33
CA PRO A 158 9.67 -18.14 1.16
C PRO A 158 9.46 -19.64 1.41
#